data_AF-A0A377DY39-F1
#
_entry.id   AF-A0A377DY39-F1
#
_cell.length_a   1.000
_cell.length_b   1.000
_cell.length_c   1.000
_cell.angle_alpha   90.00
_cell.angle_beta   90.00
_cell.angle_gamma   90.00
#
_symmetry.space_group_name_H-M   'P 1'
#
loop_
_entity.id
_entity.type
_entity.pdbx_description
1 polymer ?
#
loop_
_entity_poly.entity_id
_entity_poly.type
_entity_poly.pdbx_seq_one_letter_code
_entity_poly.pdbx_strand_id
1 'polypeptide(L)' 'MAEFPMMTLIGKEISLKGSFRFTSEFNTAVSWLANGVINPLPLLSAEYPFTDLEEALRFAGDKTQAAKVQLVF' A
#
# COMPACT_ATOMS: atom_id res chain seq x y z
N MET A 1 -17.57 20.79 -4.60
CA MET A 1 -16.27 20.40 -4.04
C MET A 1 -16.41 20.39 -2.52
N ALA A 2 -16.04 19.31 -1.84
CA ALA A 2 -16.03 19.29 -0.39
C ALA A 2 -14.89 20.19 0.11
N GLU A 3 -15.19 21.06 1.08
CA GLU A 3 -14.22 21.96 1.68
C GLU A 3 -13.40 21.22 2.75
N PHE A 4 -12.10 21.49 2.83
CA PHE A 4 -11.26 20.92 3.89
C PHE A 4 -11.63 21.59 5.24
N PRO A 5 -11.98 20.83 6.29
CA PRO A 5 -12.53 21.38 7.53
C PRO A 5 -11.45 22.05 8.41
N MET A 6 -10.94 23.19 7.96
CA MET A 6 -9.84 23.91 8.60
C MET A 6 -10.15 24.28 10.05
N MET A 7 -11.38 24.73 10.32
CA MET A 7 -11.79 25.11 11.68
C MET A 7 -11.79 23.94 12.65
N THR A 8 -12.07 22.72 12.20
CA THR A 8 -11.99 21.52 13.05
C THR A 8 -10.54 21.17 13.39
N LEU A 9 -9.64 21.31 12.41
CA LEU A 9 -8.21 21.10 12.63
C LEU A 9 -7.66 22.11 13.65
N ILE A 10 -8.02 23.39 13.51
CA ILE A 10 -7.61 24.46 14.42
C ILE A 10 -8.22 24.27 15.81
N GLY A 11 -9.55 24.15 15.91
CA GLY A 11 -10.25 24.13 17.19
C GLY A 11 -9.97 22.89 18.04
N LYS A 12 -9.48 21.81 17.42
CA LYS A 12 -9.03 20.59 18.11
C LYS A 12 -7.50 20.48 18.19
N GLU A 13 -6.78 21.49 17.70
CA GLU A 13 -5.31 21.55 17.69
C GLU A 13 -4.66 20.29 17.08
N ILE A 14 -5.23 19.78 15.99
CA ILE A 14 -4.75 18.54 15.36
C ILE A 14 -3.45 18.79 14.60
N SER A 15 -2.42 18.00 14.91
CA SER A 15 -1.19 17.95 14.12
C SER A 15 -1.40 17.10 12.87
N LEU A 16 -1.71 17.75 11.74
CA LEU A 16 -1.76 17.12 10.43
C LEU A 16 -0.34 17.00 9.86
N LYS A 17 0.18 15.78 9.74
CA LYS A 17 1.53 15.51 9.23
C LYS A 17 1.46 14.79 7.89
N GLY A 18 2.27 15.24 6.93
CA GLY A 18 2.50 14.50 5.69
C GLY A 18 3.47 13.33 5.91
N SER A 19 3.33 12.27 5.14
CA SER A 19 4.30 11.19 5.03
C SER A 19 4.62 10.95 3.56
N PHE A 20 5.89 10.78 3.25
CA PHE A 20 6.37 10.58 1.88
C PHE A 20 7.40 9.46 1.84
N ARG A 21 6.99 8.30 1.29
CA ARG A 21 7.83 7.11 1.16
C ARG A 21 8.43 6.67 2.50
N PHE A 22 9.76 6.54 2.56
CA PHE A 22 10.55 6.04 3.68
C PHE A 22 12.01 6.48 3.52
N THR A 23 12.79 6.35 4.59
CA THR A 23 14.24 6.54 4.65
C THR A 23 14.94 5.22 4.90
N SER A 24 15.25 4.88 6.16
CA SER A 24 15.88 3.63 6.58
C SER A 24 14.89 2.51 6.91
N GLU A 25 13.58 2.80 6.91
CA GLU A 25 12.53 1.85 7.27
C GLU A 25 12.45 0.65 6.32
N PHE A 26 13.04 0.74 5.12
CA PHE A 26 13.18 -0.40 4.22
C PHE A 26 13.93 -1.57 4.87
N ASN A 27 15.03 -1.29 5.58
CA ASN A 27 15.81 -2.31 6.29
C ASN A 27 14.99 -2.97 7.41
N THR A 28 14.20 -2.16 8.11
CA THR A 28 13.26 -2.63 9.13
C THR A 28 12.20 -3.56 8.52
N ALA A 29 11.61 -3.16 7.39
CA ALA A 29 10.59 -3.95 6.70
C ALA A 29 11.12 -5.31 6.23
N VAL A 30 12.33 -5.35 5.65
CA VAL A 30 12.97 -6.62 5.25
C VAL A 30 13.19 -7.52 6.47
N SER A 31 13.71 -6.97 7.57
CA SER A 31 13.90 -7.72 8.82
C SER A 31 12.57 -8.24 9.38
N TRP A 32 11.51 -7.45 9.34
CA TRP A 32 10.19 -7.85 9.82
C TRP A 32 9.59 -9.00 9.01
N LEU A 33 9.72 -8.95 7.68
CA LEU A 33 9.26 -10.02 6.81
C LEU A 33 10.07 -11.30 7.03
N ALA A 34 11.40 -11.20 7.10
CA ALA A 34 12.28 -12.35 7.31
C ALA A 34 12.05 -13.02 8.67
N ASN A 35 11.77 -12.24 9.72
CA ASN A 35 11.53 -12.73 11.07
C ASN A 35 10.05 -13.05 11.36
N GLY A 36 9.16 -12.94 10.37
CA GLY A 36 7.73 -13.24 10.54
C GLY A 36 7.00 -12.29 11.51
N VAL A 37 7.53 -11.08 11.75
CA VAL A 37 6.88 -10.06 12.59
C VAL A 37 5.50 -9.67 12.04
N ILE A 38 5.35 -9.75 10.72
CA ILE A 38 4.09 -9.55 10.02
C ILE A 38 4.00 -10.56 8.87
N ASN A 39 2.81 -11.15 8.68
CA ASN A 39 2.50 -11.99 7.53
C ASN A 39 1.66 -11.19 6.50
N PRO A 40 2.23 -10.78 5.35
CA PRO A 40 1.50 -10.01 4.33
C PRO A 40 0.72 -10.89 3.35
N LEU A 41 0.79 -12.22 3.42
CA LEU A 41 0.17 -13.12 2.44
C LEU A 41 -1.35 -12.92 2.25
N PRO A 42 -2.15 -12.54 3.27
CA PRO A 42 -3.57 -12.20 3.04
C PRO A 42 -3.82 -11.02 2.09
N LEU A 43 -2.80 -10.18 1.81
CA LEU A 43 -2.88 -9.09 0.85
C LEU A 43 -2.54 -9.53 -0.60
N LEU A 44 -1.93 -10.70 -0.77
CA LEU A 44 -1.55 -11.21 -2.08
C LEU A 44 -2.78 -11.83 -2.76
N SER A 45 -3.33 -11.14 -3.74
CA SER A 45 -4.56 -11.56 -4.44
C SER A 45 -4.29 -12.49 -5.61
N ALA A 46 -3.19 -12.28 -6.34
CA ALA A 46 -2.81 -13.09 -7.48
C ALA A 46 -1.33 -12.90 -7.85
N GLU A 47 -0.81 -13.87 -8.58
CA GLU A 47 0.48 -13.86 -9.25
C GLU A 47 0.25 -14.05 -10.74
N TYR A 48 0.95 -13.28 -11.57
CA TYR A 48 0.93 -13.39 -13.03
C TYR A 48 2.35 -13.51 -13.56
N PRO A 49 2.62 -14.26 -14.65
CA PRO A 49 3.90 -14.16 -15.32
C PRO A 49 4.08 -12.75 -15.91
N PHE A 50 5.31 -12.23 -15.94
CA PHE A 50 5.57 -10.87 -16.43
C PHE A 50 5.16 -10.64 -17.90
N THR A 51 4.97 -11.72 -18.66
CA THR A 51 4.47 -11.71 -20.05
C THR A 51 3.01 -11.27 -20.15
N ASP A 52 2.23 -11.45 -19.09
CA ASP A 52 0.78 -11.15 -19.05
C ASP A 52 0.51 -9.78 -18.42
N LEU A 53 1.45 -8.83 -18.63
CA LEU A 53 1.49 -7.53 -17.96
C LEU A 53 0.17 -6.76 -18.04
N GLU A 54 -0.45 -6.71 -19.21
CA GLU A 54 -1.69 -5.95 -19.40
C GLU A 54 -2.86 -6.55 -18.60
N GLU A 55 -2.97 -7.88 -18.58
CA GLU A 55 -3.99 -8.60 -17.82
C GLU A 55 -3.78 -8.41 -16.32
N ALA A 56 -2.55 -8.56 -15.85
CA ALA A 56 -2.18 -8.34 -14.46
C ALA A 56 -2.53 -6.92 -13.99
N LEU A 57 -2.29 -5.90 -14.82
CA LEU A 57 -2.66 -4.51 -14.52
C LEU A 57 -4.17 -4.29 -14.51
N ARG A 58 -4.93 -4.90 -15.44
CA ARG A 58 -6.40 -4.84 -15.44
C ARG A 58 -6.98 -5.44 -14.16
N PHE A 59 -6.49 -6.61 -13.77
CA PHE A 59 -6.90 -7.28 -12.52
C PHE A 59 -6.50 -6.45 -11.28
N ALA A 60 -5.25 -5.96 -11.22
CA ALA A 60 -4.78 -5.12 -10.11
C ALA A 60 -5.55 -3.80 -9.96
N GLY A 61 -6.13 -3.28 -11.04
CA GLY A 61 -6.97 -2.08 -11.03
C GLY A 61 -8.36 -2.30 -10.41
N ASP A 62 -8.87 -3.53 -10.40
CA ASP A 62 -10.16 -3.86 -9.81
C ASP A 62 -10.06 -4.05 -8.28
N LYS A 63 -10.34 -2.96 -7.55
CA LYS A 63 -10.32 -2.94 -6.08
C LYS A 63 -11.40 -3.80 -5.42
N THR A 64 -12.35 -4.36 -6.18
CA THR A 64 -13.34 -5.30 -5.64
C THR A 64 -12.78 -6.73 -5.55
N GLN A 65 -11.73 -7.04 -6.31
CA GLN A 65 -11.13 -8.37 -6.40
C GLN A 65 -9.66 -8.41 -5.95
N ALA A 66 -8.90 -7.32 -6.14
CA ALA A 66 -7.45 -7.29 -5.91
C ALA A 66 -7.03 -6.25 -4.87
N ALA A 67 -6.19 -6.70 -3.92
CA ALA A 67 -5.46 -5.85 -2.98
C ALA A 67 -4.02 -5.63 -3.46
N LYS A 68 -3.27 -6.71 -3.73
CA LYS A 68 -1.92 -6.65 -4.29
C LYS A 68 -1.67 -7.80 -5.25
N VAL A 69 -1.02 -7.50 -6.38
CA VAL A 69 -0.65 -8.47 -7.42
C VAL A 69 0.86 -8.44 -7.59
N GLN A 70 1.48 -9.61 -7.76
CA GLN A 70 2.90 -9.74 -8.07
C GLN A 70 3.10 -10.26 -9.50
N LEU A 71 4.18 -9.82 -10.14
CA LEU A 71 4.66 -10.37 -11.41
C LEU A 71 5.81 -11.34 -11.15
N VAL A 72 5.72 -12.53 -11.73
CA VAL A 72 6.73 -13.58 -11.69
C VAL A 72 7.61 -13.45 -12.93
N PHE A 73 8.94 -13.53 -12.74
CA PHE A 73 9.95 -13.36 -13.78
C PHE A 73 10.68 -14.66 -14.08
#